data_AF-A0A968KKT1-F1
#
_entry.id   AF-A0A968KKT1-F1
#
_cell.length_a   1.000
_cell.length_b   1.000
_cell.length_c   1.000
_cell.angle_alpha   90.00
_cell.angle_beta   90.00
_cell.angle_gamma   90.00
#
_symmetry.space_group_name_H-M   'P 1'
#
loop_
_entity.id
_entity.type
_entity.pdbx_description
1 polymer ?
#
loop_
_entity_poly.entity_id
_entity_poly.type
_entity_poly.pdbx_seq_one_letter_code
_entity_poly.pdbx_strand_id
1 'polypeptide(L)'
;MVISFRRNFGQTAAIAAGIDHAVGDIIVLLDADMQNDPADIPMMLEKMEEGYDVVSGWRKNRQDAFFSRTLPSRIANGLISWVTGVHLH
;
A
#
# COMPACT_ATOMS: atom_id res chain seq x y z
N MET A 1 -2.46 24.73 7.54
CA MET A 1 -3.93 24.58 7.64
C MET A 1 -4.23 23.33 8.48
N VAL A 2 -5.24 23.35 9.33
CA VAL A 2 -5.66 22.19 10.14
C VAL A 2 -7.16 21.99 9.98
N ILE A 3 -7.59 20.78 9.64
CA ILE A 3 -9.01 20.40 9.55
C ILE A 3 -9.35 19.57 10.78
N SER A 4 -10.35 20.02 11.55
CA SER A 4 -10.83 19.30 12.74
C SER A 4 -12.26 18.84 12.54
N PHE A 5 -12.48 17.53 12.69
CA PHE A 5 -13.81 16.96 12.64
C PHE A 5 -14.50 17.07 14.01
N ARG A 6 -15.83 17.27 14.01
CA ARG A 6 -16.64 17.27 15.25
C ARG A 6 -16.60 15.94 16.01
N ARG A 7 -16.27 14.84 15.34
CA ARG A 7 -16.09 13.49 15.90
C ARG A 7 -15.23 12.65 14.94
N ASN A 8 -14.89 11.43 15.33
CA ASN A 8 -14.19 10.50 14.43
C ASN A 8 -15.14 10.01 13.31
N PHE A 9 -14.75 10.23 12.04
CA PHE A 9 -15.46 9.75 10.84
C PHE A 9 -14.66 8.71 10.03
N GLY A 10 -13.49 8.29 10.52
CA GLY A 10 -12.60 7.35 9.85
C GLY A 10 -11.62 7.97 8.87
N GLN A 11 -10.69 7.16 8.40
CA GLN A 11 -9.55 7.58 7.56
C GLN A 11 -9.99 8.10 6.19
N THR A 12 -10.93 7.43 5.52
CA THR A 12 -11.42 7.84 4.19
C THR A 12 -12.00 9.25 4.23
N ALA A 13 -12.78 9.59 5.26
CA ALA A 13 -13.35 10.92 5.41
C ALA A 13 -12.26 11.98 5.67
N ALA A 14 -11.22 11.64 6.43
CA ALA A 14 -10.08 12.52 6.68
C ALA A 14 -9.27 12.80 5.40
N ILE A 15 -9.01 11.77 4.60
CA ILE A 15 -8.31 11.90 3.32
C ILE A 15 -9.13 12.77 2.36
N ALA A 16 -10.43 12.50 2.21
CA ALA A 16 -11.30 13.27 1.32
C ALA A 16 -11.32 14.76 1.69
N ALA A 17 -11.52 15.09 2.99
CA ALA A 17 -11.50 16.47 3.44
C ALA A 17 -10.14 17.14 3.23
N GLY A 18 -9.04 16.39 3.39
CA GLY A 18 -7.69 16.87 3.12
C GLY A 18 -7.49 17.22 1.65
N ILE A 19 -7.98 16.39 0.73
CA ILE A 19 -7.94 16.63 -0.72
C ILE A 19 -8.79 17.85 -1.07
N ASP A 20 -10.03 17.94 -0.58
CA ASP A 20 -10.97 19.02 -0.90
C ASP A 20 -10.45 20.42 -0.51
N HIS A 21 -9.59 20.50 0.50
CA HIS A 21 -9.02 21.78 0.97
C HIS A 21 -7.55 21.98 0.56
N ALA A 22 -6.93 21.02 -0.13
CA ALA A 22 -5.58 21.17 -0.62
C ALA A 22 -5.53 22.24 -1.73
N VAL A 23 -4.47 23.05 -1.75
CA VAL A 23 -4.31 24.17 -2.69
C VAL A 23 -3.06 24.03 -3.57
N GLY A 24 -2.27 22.98 -3.38
CA GLY A 24 -1.08 22.71 -4.17
C GLY A 24 -1.41 21.94 -5.44
N ASP A 25 -0.56 22.07 -6.46
CA ASP A 25 -0.69 21.34 -7.73
C ASP A 25 -0.47 19.83 -7.56
N ILE A 26 0.28 19.45 -6.51
CA ILE A 26 0.59 18.06 -6.16
C ILE A 26 0.12 17.80 -4.73
N ILE A 27 -0.66 16.73 -4.55
CA ILE A 27 -1.13 16.26 -3.24
C ILE A 27 -0.39 14.98 -2.88
N VAL A 28 0.35 15.01 -1.78
CA VAL A 28 1.03 13.83 -1.23
C VAL A 28 0.28 13.35 0.00
N LEU A 29 -0.17 12.08 -0.03
CA LEU A 29 -0.81 11.43 1.11
C LEU A 29 0.26 10.69 1.93
N LEU A 30 0.33 10.96 3.23
CA LEU A 30 1.31 10.36 4.14
C LEU A 30 0.63 9.99 5.47
N ASP A 31 0.78 8.73 5.90
CA ASP A 31 0.30 8.28 7.20
C ASP A 31 1.21 8.82 8.33
N ALA A 32 0.60 9.13 9.48
CA ALA A 32 1.30 9.66 10.66
C ALA A 32 1.94 8.57 11.55
N ASP A 33 2.06 7.33 11.05
CA ASP A 33 2.53 6.16 11.81
C ASP A 33 4.06 5.97 11.77
N MET A 34 4.79 6.93 11.19
CA MET A 34 6.24 6.90 10.96
C MET A 34 6.74 5.72 10.13
N GLN A 35 5.86 4.96 9.47
CA GLN A 35 6.29 3.87 8.58
C GLN A 35 6.71 4.38 7.20
N ASN A 36 6.37 5.62 6.86
CA ASN A 36 6.69 6.25 5.59
C ASN A 36 7.65 7.41 5.88
N ASP A 37 8.83 7.39 5.24
CA ASP A 37 9.84 8.44 5.39
C ASP A 37 9.50 9.62 4.46
N PRO A 38 9.27 10.84 4.97
CA PRO A 38 9.10 12.02 4.12
C PRO A 38 10.26 12.27 3.15
N ALA A 39 11.46 11.73 3.43
CA ALA A 39 12.61 11.79 2.54
C ALA A 39 12.41 11.00 1.23
N ASP A 40 11.39 10.14 1.13
CA ASP A 40 11.05 9.42 -0.11
C ASP A 40 10.25 10.31 -1.10
N ILE A 41 9.65 11.41 -0.63
CA ILE A 41 8.78 12.27 -1.45
C ILE A 41 9.51 12.86 -2.68
N PRO A 42 10.74 13.40 -2.58
CA PRO A 42 11.46 13.94 -3.75
C PRO A 42 11.60 12.95 -4.90
N MET A 43 11.90 11.68 -4.62
CA MET A 43 12.00 10.63 -5.64
C MET A 43 10.64 10.38 -6.33
N MET A 44 9.53 10.49 -5.59
CA MET A 44 8.19 10.37 -6.19
C MET A 44 7.87 11.56 -7.09
N LEU A 45 8.30 12.77 -6.72
CA LEU A 45 8.12 13.98 -7.52
C LEU A 45 8.93 13.92 -8.82
N GLU A 46 10.18 13.46 -8.77
CA GLU A 46 11.00 13.21 -9.97
C GLU A 46 10.28 12.26 -10.94
N LYS A 47 9.61 11.22 -10.41
CA LYS A 47 8.83 10.31 -11.24
C LYS A 47 7.61 11.00 -11.84
N MET A 48 6.93 11.90 -11.13
CA MET A 48 5.81 12.66 -11.69
C MET A 48 6.25 13.59 -12.83
N GLU A 49 7.46 14.17 -12.76
CA GLU A 49 8.02 15.01 -13.84
C GLU A 49 8.21 14.27 -15.16
N GLU A 50 8.29 12.93 -15.16
CA GLU A 50 8.28 12.12 -16.38
C GLU A 50 6.91 12.10 -17.12
N GLY A 51 5.87 12.72 -16.54
CA GLY A 51 4.54 12.86 -17.14
C GLY A 51 3.48 11.92 -16.57
N TYR A 52 3.67 11.38 -15.36
CA TYR A 52 2.69 10.53 -14.70
C TYR A 52 1.71 11.35 -13.84
N ASP A 53 0.41 11.12 -14.00
CA ASP A 53 -0.63 11.79 -13.21
C ASP A 53 -0.66 11.30 -11.74
N VAL A 54 -0.25 10.06 -11.50
CA VAL A 54 -0.27 9.41 -10.18
C VAL A 54 0.98 8.57 -10.00
N VAL A 55 1.70 8.78 -8.89
CA VAL A 55 2.85 7.97 -8.46
C VAL A 55 2.56 7.36 -7.10
N SER A 56 2.80 6.06 -6.98
CA SER A 56 2.59 5.31 -5.73
C SER A 56 3.86 4.58 -5.33
N GLY A 57 4.28 4.78 -4.08
CA GLY A 57 5.42 4.07 -3.51
C GLY A 57 5.09 2.59 -3.27
N TRP A 58 6.02 1.71 -3.63
CA TRP A 58 5.87 0.27 -3.37
C TRP A 58 6.92 -0.23 -2.37
N ARG A 59 6.45 -0.82 -1.27
CA ARG A 59 7.31 -1.52 -0.31
C ARG A 59 7.78 -2.85 -0.89
N LYS A 60 8.95 -2.85 -1.53
CA LYS A 60 9.54 -4.02 -2.20
C LYS A 60 10.05 -5.11 -1.24
N ASN A 61 10.43 -4.75 -0.01
CA ASN A 61 10.94 -5.69 1.00
C ASN A 61 9.96 -5.90 2.15
N ARG A 62 8.86 -6.64 1.92
CA ARG A 62 8.14 -7.32 3.01
C ARG A 62 8.86 -8.64 3.30
N GLN A 63 9.75 -8.65 4.28
CA GLN A 63 10.38 -9.89 4.75
C GLN A 63 9.41 -10.86 5.46
N ASP A 64 8.18 -10.46 5.76
CA ASP A 64 7.24 -11.31 6.52
C ASP A 64 6.55 -12.42 5.71
N ALA A 65 6.45 -12.30 4.38
CA ALA A 65 5.59 -13.18 3.59
C ALA A 65 6.30 -14.33 2.86
N PHE A 66 7.63 -14.33 2.78
CA PHE A 66 8.35 -15.40 2.06
C PHE A 66 8.40 -16.72 2.84
N PHE A 67 8.40 -16.67 4.18
CA PHE A 67 8.48 -17.87 5.03
C PHE A 67 7.11 -18.39 5.52
N SER A 68 6.14 -17.52 5.81
CA SER A 68 4.88 -17.94 6.45
C SER A 68 3.82 -18.52 5.50
N ARG A 69 3.83 -18.16 4.20
CA ARG A 69 2.74 -18.53 3.27
C ARG A 69 3.07 -19.56 2.19
N THR A 70 4.33 -19.97 2.04
CA THR A 70 4.73 -20.91 0.98
C THR A 70 4.79 -22.37 1.44
N LEU A 71 4.67 -22.63 2.74
CA LEU A 71 4.71 -23.97 3.32
C LEU A 71 3.33 -24.66 3.38
N PRO A 72 2.23 -24.00 3.80
CA PRO A 72 0.92 -24.67 3.93
C PRO A 72 0.35 -25.09 2.58
N SER A 73 0.50 -24.24 1.56
CA SER A 73 -0.06 -24.43 0.23
C SER A 73 0.57 -25.61 -0.51
N ARG A 74 1.87 -25.86 -0.30
CA ARG A 74 2.58 -27.01 -0.89
C ARG A 74 2.17 -28.32 -0.23
N ILE A 75 1.92 -28.32 1.08
CA ILE A 75 1.42 -29.49 1.82
C ILE A 75 -0.03 -29.79 1.42
N ALA A 76 -0.89 -28.77 1.33
CA ALA A 76 -2.28 -28.92 0.92
C ALA A 76 -2.39 -29.44 -0.53
N ASN A 77 -1.63 -28.87 -1.47
CA ASN A 77 -1.61 -29.32 -2.86
C ASN A 77 -0.99 -30.73 -3.00
N GLY A 78 0.02 -31.06 -2.18
CA GLY A 78 0.60 -32.40 -2.14
C GLY A 78 -0.39 -33.46 -1.65
N LEU A 79 -1.13 -33.17 -0.57
CA LEU A 79 -2.18 -34.06 -0.05
C LEU A 79 -3.32 -34.25 -1.05
N ILE A 80 -3.78 -33.17 -1.70
CA ILE A 80 -4.84 -33.24 -2.71
C ILE A 80 -4.35 -34.04 -3.93
N SER A 81 -3.12 -33.81 -4.41
CA SER A 81 -2.56 -34.56 -5.54
C SER A 81 -2.37 -36.05 -5.21
N TRP A 82 -1.98 -36.38 -3.97
CA TRP A 82 -1.85 -37.77 -3.51
C TRP A 82 -3.20 -38.49 -3.39
N VAL A 83 -4.23 -37.82 -2.86
CA VAL A 83 -5.58 -38.40 -2.68
C VAL A 83 -6.34 -38.50 -4.00
N THR A 84 -6.16 -37.52 -4.91
CA THR A 84 -6.95 -37.43 -6.15
C THR A 84 -6.24 -38.01 -7.37
N GLY A 85 -4.93 -38.30 -7.30
CA GLY A 85 -4.15 -38.82 -8.42
C GLY A 85 -3.97 -37.82 -9.58
N VAL A 86 -4.40 -36.56 -9.41
CA VAL A 86 -4.26 -35.52 -10.42
C VAL A 86 -3.07 -34.64 -10.06
N HIS A 87 -2.08 -34.59 -10.95
CA HIS A 87 -0.99 -33.62 -10.87
C HIS A 87 -1.48 -32.28 -11.44
N LEU A 88 -1.72 -31.30 -10.55
CA LEU A 88 -1.86 -29.90 -10.94
C LEU A 88 -0.45 -29.32 -11.12
N HIS A 89 -0.14 -28.91 -12.36
CA HIS A 89 1.14 -28.34 -12.78
C HIS A 89 1.36 -26.96 -12.15
#